data_AF-A0AAD9DWZ3-F1
#
_entry.id   AF-A0AAD9DWZ3-F1
#
_cell.length_a   1.000
_cell.length_b   1.000
_cell.length_c   1.000
_cell.angle_alpha   90.00
_cell.angle_beta   90.00
_cell.angle_gamma   90.00
#
_symmetry.space_group_name_H-M   'P 1'
#
loop_
_entity.id
_entity.type
_entity.pdbx_description
1 polymer ?
#
loop_
_entity_poly.entity_id
_entity_poly.type
_entity_poly.pdbx_seq_one_letter_code
_entity_poly.pdbx_strand_id
1 'polypeptide(L)'
;MKMAPKTMEPIAKRIFKGVILLEVAGVIAAYGLFHKMNSSRDFRGTMNEHFPSILEVFYKSSELSGIYGIREADQQAWSAKQQ
;
A
#
# COMPACT_ATOMS: atom_id res chain seq x y z
N MET A 1 9.89 46.95 27.07
CA MET A 1 10.19 45.50 27.09
C MET A 1 10.12 44.96 25.67
N LYS A 2 11.26 44.61 25.04
CA LYS A 2 11.27 43.89 23.76
C LYS A 2 10.93 42.43 24.06
N MET A 3 9.74 41.98 23.68
CA MET A 3 9.42 40.54 23.70
C MET A 3 10.24 39.88 22.58
N ALA A 4 11.28 39.13 22.95
CA ALA A 4 11.98 38.29 21.99
C ALA A 4 10.97 37.30 21.38
N PRO A 5 10.94 37.13 20.04
CA PRO A 5 10.00 36.20 19.42
C PRO A 5 10.33 34.81 19.94
N LYS A 6 9.37 34.13 20.58
CA LYS A 6 9.48 32.71 20.90
C LYS A 6 9.68 31.99 19.57
N THR A 7 10.90 31.51 19.34
CA THR A 7 11.30 30.78 18.14
C THR A 7 10.36 29.61 17.96
N MET A 8 9.60 29.57 16.85
CA MET A 8 8.63 28.50 16.53
C MET A 8 9.29 27.17 16.15
N GLU A 9 10.62 27.13 16.11
CA GLU A 9 11.44 25.96 15.78
C GLU A 9 11.10 24.67 16.55
N PRO A 10 10.87 24.65 17.88
CA PRO A 10 10.65 23.39 18.59
C PRO A 10 9.28 22.77 18.27
N ILE A 11 8.27 23.59 17.98
CA ILE A 11 6.93 23.12 17.59
C ILE A 11 6.98 22.57 16.16
N ALA A 12 7.60 23.31 15.24
CA ALA A 12 7.78 22.87 13.86
C ALA A 12 8.57 21.55 13.76
N LYS A 13 9.66 21.41 14.55
CA LYS A 13 10.43 20.16 14.63
C LYS A 13 9.62 18.97 15.13
N ARG A 14 8.68 19.18 16.06
CA ARG A 14 7.81 18.12 16.58
C ARG A 14 6.77 17.67 15.57
N ILE A 15 6.15 18.61 14.86
CA ILE A 15 5.20 18.32 13.77
C ILE A 15 5.92 17.57 12.65
N PHE A 16 7.08 18.06 12.22
CA PHE A 16 7.87 17.43 11.17
C PHE A 16 8.23 15.97 11.49
N LYS A 17 8.69 15.70 12.73
CA LYS A 17 8.94 14.32 13.19
C LYS A 17 7.68 13.46 13.17
N GLY A 18 6.52 14.04 13.52
CA GLY A 18 5.23 13.36 13.45
C GLY A 18 4.85 12.99 12.01
N VAL A 19 5.05 13.91 11.07
CA VAL A 19 4.82 13.67 9.64
C VAL A 19 5.72 12.55 9.13
N ILE A 20 7.02 12.58 9.44
CA ILE A 20 7.94 11.51 9.04
C ILE A 20 7.49 10.15 9.58
N LEU A 21 7.11 10.08 10.86
CA LEU A 21 6.63 8.82 11.45
C LEU A 21 5.37 8.31 10.76
N LEU A 22 4.44 9.22 10.40
CA LEU A 22 3.24 8.88 9.66
C LEU A 22 3.56 8.36 8.25
N GLU A 23 4.47 9.01 7.52
CA GLU A 23 4.91 8.58 6.19
C GLU A 23 5.58 7.20 6.25
N VAL A 24 6.49 6.98 7.20
CA VAL A 24 7.14 5.69 7.41
C VAL A 24 6.12 4.59 7.71
N ALA A 25 5.15 4.86 8.58
CA ALA A 25 4.06 3.92 8.87
C ALA A 25 3.23 3.61 7.61
N GLY A 26 2.94 4.62 6.79
CA GLY A 26 2.25 4.45 5.52
C GLY A 26 3.00 3.54 4.54
N VAL A 27 4.32 3.74 4.40
CA VAL A 27 5.17 2.89 3.55
C VAL A 27 5.20 1.44 4.04
N ILE A 28 5.33 1.24 5.36
CA ILE A 28 5.30 -0.11 5.96
C ILE A 28 3.96 -0.80 5.68
N ALA A 29 2.84 -0.08 5.84
CA ALA A 29 1.51 -0.62 5.57
C ALA A 29 1.34 -1.00 4.09
N ALA A 30 1.77 -0.13 3.17
CA ALA A 30 1.72 -0.40 1.73
C ALA A 30 2.59 -1.61 1.35
N TYR A 31 3.80 -1.72 1.91
CA TYR A 31 4.68 -2.87 1.71
C TYR A 31 4.05 -4.16 2.24
N GLY A 32 3.48 -4.13 3.45
CA GLY A 32 2.81 -5.28 4.05
C GLY A 32 1.62 -5.75 3.20
N LEU A 33 0.83 -4.82 2.68
CA LEU A 33 -0.27 -5.10 1.76
C LEU A 33 0.24 -5.78 0.48
N PHE A 34 1.28 -5.22 -0.14
CA PHE A 34 1.87 -5.76 -1.36
C PHE A 34 2.49 -7.15 -1.15
N HIS A 35 3.18 -7.34 -0.02
CA HIS A 35 3.76 -8.62 0.37
C HIS A 35 2.66 -9.70 0.54
N LYS A 36 1.55 -9.35 1.20
CA LYS A 36 0.43 -10.27 1.40
C LYS A 36 -0.28 -10.62 0.10
N MET A 37 -0.47 -9.65 -0.80
CA MET A 37 -0.97 -9.90 -2.16
C MET A 37 -0.03 -10.79 -2.96
N ASN A 38 1.29 -10.60 -2.84
CA ASN A 38 2.25 -11.44 -3.55
C ASN A 38 2.23 -12.90 -3.04
N SER A 39 2.13 -13.09 -1.73
CA SER A 39 2.22 -14.43 -1.11
C SER A 39 0.93 -15.25 -1.13
N SER A 40 -0.25 -14.63 -1.21
CA SER A 40 -1.53 -15.34 -1.05
C SER A 40 -2.53 -14.99 -2.15
N ARG A 41 -2.91 -16.00 -2.94
CA ARG A 41 -3.98 -15.90 -3.94
C ARG A 41 -5.35 -15.64 -3.30
N ASP A 42 -5.64 -16.25 -2.16
CA ASP A 42 -6.93 -16.03 -1.47
C ASP A 42 -7.09 -14.58 -1.03
N PHE A 43 -6.01 -13.96 -0.54
CA PHE A 43 -6.02 -12.55 -0.19
C PHE A 43 -6.26 -11.66 -1.41
N ARG A 44 -5.66 -11.99 -2.56
CA ARG A 44 -5.96 -11.32 -3.83
C ARG A 44 -7.43 -11.51 -4.23
N GLY A 45 -8.03 -12.66 -3.95
CA GLY A 45 -9.46 -12.93 -4.17
C GLY A 45 -10.35 -12.02 -3.33
N THR A 46 -10.06 -11.87 -2.03
CA THR A 46 -10.78 -10.93 -1.18
C THR A 46 -10.62 -9.48 -1.66
N MET A 47 -9.42 -9.10 -2.11
CA MET A 47 -9.17 -7.78 -2.68
C MET A 47 -9.90 -7.56 -4.01
N ASN A 48 -10.08 -8.61 -4.82
CA ASN A 48 -10.87 -8.53 -6.04
C ASN A 48 -12.34 -8.18 -5.76
N GLU A 49 -12.88 -8.69 -4.65
CA GLU A 49 -14.27 -8.44 -4.23
C GLU A 49 -14.44 -7.05 -3.58
N HIS A 50 -13.54 -6.68 -2.67
CA HIS A 50 -13.71 -5.46 -1.85
C HIS A 50 -13.02 -4.23 -2.44
N PHE A 51 -11.84 -4.39 -3.07
CA PHE A 51 -10.97 -3.31 -3.52
C PHE A 51 -10.32 -3.61 -4.88
N PRO A 52 -11.12 -3.80 -5.95
CA PRO A 52 -10.61 -4.25 -7.25
C PRO A 52 -9.57 -3.27 -7.84
N SER A 53 -9.70 -1.96 -7.60
CA SER A 53 -8.73 -0.97 -8.07
C SER A 53 -7.33 -1.15 -7.48
N ILE A 54 -7.23 -1.54 -6.20
CA ILE A 54 -5.93 -1.75 -5.54
C ILE A 54 -5.26 -3.00 -6.11
N LEU A 55 -6.05 -4.06 -6.33
CA LEU A 55 -5.58 -5.29 -6.94
C LEU A 55 -5.11 -5.06 -8.39
N GLU A 56 -5.81 -4.22 -9.15
CA GLU A 56 -5.41 -3.87 -10.51
C GLU A 56 -4.05 -3.15 -10.54
N VAL A 57 -3.80 -2.24 -9.59
CA VAL A 57 -2.49 -1.59 -9.45
C VAL A 57 -1.40 -2.62 -9.13
N PHE A 58 -1.68 -3.59 -8.26
CA PHE A 58 -0.75 -4.69 -7.99
C PHE A 58 -0.40 -5.48 -9.26
N TYR A 59 -1.38 -5.85 -10.08
CA TYR A 59 -1.13 -6.54 -11.35
C TYR A 59 -0.31 -5.69 -12.31
N LYS A 60 -0.71 -4.44 -12.55
CA LYS A 60 0.03 -3.54 -13.45
C LYS A 60 1.47 -3.31 -12.99
N SER A 61 1.69 -3.17 -11.69
CA SER A 61 3.03 -2.99 -11.12
C SER A 61 3.89 -4.25 -11.27
N SER A 62 3.28 -5.44 -11.11
CA SER A 62 3.96 -6.73 -11.31
C SER A 62 4.32 -6.95 -12.78
N GLU A 63 3.37 -6.65 -13.68
CA GLU A 63 3.55 -6.72 -15.14
C GLU A 63 4.64 -5.73 -15.61
N LEU A 64 4.68 -4.52 -15.06
CA LEU A 64 5.73 -3.54 -15.34
C LEU A 64 7.11 -4.03 -14.86
N SER A 65 7.14 -4.83 -13.80
CA SER A 65 8.36 -5.46 -13.28
C SER A 65 8.76 -6.73 -14.05
N GLY A 66 8.01 -7.08 -15.10
CA GLY A 66 8.27 -8.26 -15.94
C GLY A 66 7.65 -9.56 -15.43
N ILE A 67 6.83 -9.51 -14.39
CA ILE A 67 6.12 -10.68 -13.84
C ILE A 67 4.71 -10.73 -14.41
N TYR A 68 4.51 -11.57 -15.43
CA TYR A 68 3.24 -11.74 -16.13
C TYR A 68 2.51 -13.03 -15.69
N GLY A 69 1.24 -13.15 -16.07
CA GLY A 69 0.45 -14.37 -15.87
C GLY A 69 -0.22 -14.53 -14.50
N ILE A 70 0.12 -13.72 -13.49
CA ILE A 70 -0.52 -13.78 -12.16
C ILE A 70 -2.03 -13.51 -12.28
N ARG A 71 -2.41 -12.48 -13.05
CA ARG A 71 -3.81 -12.08 -13.26
C ARG A 71 -4.62 -13.21 -13.89
N GLU A 72 -4.09 -13.82 -14.94
CA GLU A 72 -4.75 -14.90 -15.69
C GLU A 72 -4.89 -16.15 -14.81
N ALA A 73 -3.83 -16.52 -14.08
CA ALA A 73 -3.86 -17.65 -13.17
C ALA A 73 -4.87 -17.47 -12.03
N ASP A 74 -5.00 -16.24 -11.51
CA ASP A 74 -5.98 -15.92 -10.48
C ASP A 74 -7.41 -15.93 -11.03
N GLN A 75 -7.65 -15.36 -12.23
CA GLN A 75 -8.95 -15.42 -12.89
C GLN A 75 -9.39 -16.86 -13.15
N GLN A 76 -8.51 -17.71 -13.69
CA GLN A 76 -8.81 -19.12 -13.91
C GLN A 76 -9.16 -19.84 -12.60
N ALA A 77 -8.38 -19.60 -11.53
CA ALA A 77 -8.63 -20.22 -10.23
C ALA A 77 -9.96 -19.77 -9.60
N TRP A 78 -10.35 -18.51 -9.77
CA TRP A 78 -11.60 -18.00 -9.22
C TRP A 78 -12.81 -18.38 -10.05
N SER A 79 -12.71 -18.40 -11.38
CA SER A 79 -13.77 -18.89 -12.27
C SER A 79 -14.04 -20.39 -12.06
N ALA A 80 -13.00 -21.20 -11.85
CA ALA A 80 -13.15 -22.63 -11.57
C ALA A 80 -13.78 -22.93 -10.19
N LYS A 81 -13.74 -21.97 -9.26
CA LYS A 81 -14.35 -22.10 -7.93
C LYS A 81 -15.85 -21.80 -7.92
N GLN A 82 -16.37 -21.18 -8.99
CA GLN A 82 -17.80 -20.85 -9.14
C GLN A 82 -18.59 -21.83 -10.02
N GLN A 83 -17.91 -22.83 -10.59
CA GLN A 83 -18.53 -24.00 -11.23
C GLN A 83 -18.61 -25.17 -10.24
#